data_AF-X1B6W6-F1
#
_entry.id   AF-X1B6W6-F1
#
_cell.length_a   1.000
_cell.length_b   1.000
_cell.length_c   1.000
_cell.angle_alpha   90.00
_cell.angle_beta   90.00
_cell.angle_gamma   90.00
#
_symmetry.space_group_name_H-M   'P 1'
#
loop_
_entity.id
_entity.type
_entity.pdbx_description
1 polymer ?
#
loop_
_entity_poly.entity_id
_entity_poly.type
_entity_poly.pdbx_seq_one_letter_code
_entity_poly.pdbx_strand_id
1 'polypeptide(L)'
;PHVNLEEVTQAFICWKRDSEFDESLYLTSKLKLRYPQIEIFVRIFDEELIDLVENYNAKTFSTSAMAFKMLQKQVPPDSAISSVNDN
;
A
#
# COMPACT_ATOMS: atom_id res chain seq x y z
N PRO A 1 -23.24 -7.41 -10.36
CA PRO A 1 -22.11 -8.23 -10.84
C PRO A 1 -21.38 -8.86 -9.65
N HIS A 2 -21.28 -10.19 -9.61
CA HIS A 2 -20.49 -10.91 -8.61
C HIS A 2 -19.10 -11.22 -9.21
N VAL A 3 -18.04 -10.93 -8.47
CA VAL A 3 -16.67 -11.23 -8.86
C VAL A 3 -16.38 -12.69 -8.53
N ASN A 4 -15.89 -13.47 -9.50
CA ASN A 4 -15.40 -14.82 -9.25
C ASN A 4 -13.94 -14.76 -8.74
N LEU A 5 -13.74 -14.94 -7.43
CA LEU A 5 -12.41 -14.85 -6.82
C LEU A 5 -11.47 -15.99 -7.21
N GLU A 6 -11.99 -17.11 -7.73
CA GLU A 6 -11.16 -18.24 -8.20
C GLU A 6 -10.33 -17.88 -9.45
N GLU A 7 -10.81 -16.92 -10.25
CA GLU A 7 -10.14 -16.45 -11.48
C GLU A 7 -9.22 -15.24 -11.23
N VAL A 8 -9.25 -14.67 -10.02
CA VAL A 8 -8.45 -13.50 -9.67
C VAL A 8 -7.01 -13.93 -9.38
N THR A 9 -6.04 -13.22 -9.95
CA THR A 9 -4.62 -13.42 -9.70
C THR A 9 -4.02 -12.37 -8.77
N GLN A 10 -4.59 -11.16 -8.76
CA GLN A 10 -4.08 -10.03 -7.99
C GLN A 10 -5.22 -9.20 -7.40
N ALA A 11 -5.03 -8.71 -6.18
CA ALA A 11 -5.97 -7.83 -5.49
C ALA A 11 -5.24 -6.60 -4.94
N PHE A 12 -5.81 -5.42 -5.20
CA PHE A 12 -5.31 -4.15 -4.68
C PHE A 12 -6.29 -3.61 -3.64
N ILE A 13 -5.84 -3.49 -2.39
CA ILE A 13 -6.63 -2.99 -1.27
C ILE A 13 -6.19 -1.56 -0.98
N CYS A 14 -7.07 -0.62 -1.32
CA CYS A 14 -6.87 0.80 -1.12
C CYS A 14 -7.86 1.29 -0.06
N TRP A 15 -7.33 1.88 1.01
CA TRP A 15 -8.12 2.60 2.00
C TRP A 15 -7.81 4.10 1.95
N LYS A 16 -8.70 4.90 2.54
CA LYS A 16 -8.62 6.36 2.52
C LYS A 16 -8.54 6.97 3.92
N ARG A 17 -9.16 6.33 4.91
CA ARG A 17 -9.18 6.78 6.30
C ARG A 17 -8.39 5.82 7.15
N ASP A 18 -7.65 6.32 8.13
CA ASP A 18 -6.86 5.48 9.04
C ASP A 18 -7.74 4.46 9.78
N SER A 19 -9.01 4.80 10.02
CA SER A 19 -10.01 3.90 10.61
C SER A 19 -10.43 2.72 9.72
N GLU A 20 -9.97 2.65 8.47
CA GLU A 20 -10.23 1.54 7.55
C GLU A 20 -9.02 0.59 7.46
N PHE A 21 -7.92 0.93 8.14
CA PHE A 21 -6.70 0.14 8.09
C PHE A 21 -6.90 -1.26 8.68
N ASP A 22 -7.58 -1.37 9.83
CA ASP A 22 -7.90 -2.65 10.48
C ASP A 22 -8.81 -3.52 9.60
N GLU A 23 -9.82 -2.94 8.93
CA GLU A 23 -10.65 -3.62 7.94
C GLU A 23 -9.81 -4.13 6.76
N SER A 24 -8.85 -3.31 6.28
CA SER A 24 -7.95 -3.69 5.19
C SER A 24 -7.04 -4.86 5.58
N LEU A 25 -6.58 -4.88 6.82
CA LEU A 25 -5.77 -5.96 7.38
C LEU A 25 -6.59 -7.24 7.54
N TYR A 26 -7.81 -7.10 8.05
CA TYR A 26 -8.75 -8.21 8.20
C TYR A 26 -9.09 -8.84 6.84
N LEU A 27 -9.39 -8.02 5.83
CA LEU A 27 -9.66 -8.48 4.47
C LEU A 27 -8.46 -9.21 3.88
N THR A 28 -7.26 -8.63 4.02
CA THR A 28 -6.00 -9.26 3.61
C THR A 28 -5.83 -10.65 4.23
N SER A 29 -6.05 -10.77 5.54
CA SER A 29 -5.97 -12.05 6.25
C SER A 29 -6.97 -13.08 5.71
N LYS A 30 -8.22 -12.68 5.48
CA LYS A 30 -9.26 -13.58 4.95
C LYS A 30 -8.99 -14.03 3.52
N LEU A 31 -8.56 -13.11 2.64
CA LEU A 31 -8.18 -13.44 1.28
C LEU A 31 -6.98 -14.38 1.25
N LYS A 32 -5.97 -14.16 2.09
CA LYS A 32 -4.80 -15.05 2.17
C LYS A 32 -5.17 -16.46 2.61
N LEU A 33 -6.04 -16.58 3.62
CA LEU A 33 -6.48 -17.88 4.15
C LEU A 33 -7.35 -18.65 3.14
N ARG A 34 -8.19 -17.95 2.38
CA ARG A 34 -9.18 -18.61 1.50
C ARG A 34 -8.72 -18.76 0.05
N TYR A 35 -7.91 -17.82 -0.43
CA TYR A 35 -7.44 -17.70 -1.81
C TYR A 35 -5.93 -17.42 -1.83
N PRO A 36 -5.09 -18.38 -1.38
CA PRO A 36 -3.65 -18.17 -1.25
C PRO A 36 -2.94 -17.89 -2.59
N GLN A 37 -3.58 -18.17 -3.73
CA GLN A 37 -3.08 -17.87 -5.07
C GLN A 37 -3.14 -16.39 -5.44
N ILE A 38 -3.99 -15.60 -4.77
CA ILE A 38 -4.14 -14.18 -5.07
C ILE A 38 -2.96 -13.43 -4.45
N GLU A 39 -2.19 -12.72 -5.28
CA GLU A 39 -1.23 -11.76 -4.78
C GLU A 39 -1.95 -10.51 -4.27
N ILE A 40 -1.76 -10.20 -2.99
CA ILE A 40 -2.43 -9.07 -2.35
C ILE A 40 -1.45 -7.91 -2.23
N PHE A 41 -1.89 -6.75 -2.72
CA PHE A 41 -1.20 -5.48 -2.59
C PHE A 41 -2.03 -4.56 -1.70
N VAL A 42 -1.44 -4.03 -0.63
CA VAL A 42 -2.13 -3.13 0.31
C VAL A 42 -1.47 -1.76 0.26
N ARG A 43 -2.28 -0.72 0.13
CA ARG A 43 -1.80 0.65 0.28
C ARG A 43 -1.44 0.88 1.73
N ILE A 44 -0.25 1.40 2.01
CA ILE A 44 0.16 1.77 3.37
C ILE A 44 0.62 3.21 3.32
N PHE A 45 0.19 4.03 4.27
CA PHE A 45 0.67 5.41 4.42
C PHE A 45 1.71 5.54 5.51
N ASP A 46 1.54 4.81 6.61
CA ASP A 46 2.43 4.80 7.75
C ASP A 46 3.44 3.65 7.63
N GLU A 47 4.73 3.99 7.59
CA GLU A 47 5.81 3.02 7.39
C GLU A 47 5.97 2.07 8.59
N GLU A 48 5.55 2.48 9.79
CA GLU A 48 5.57 1.63 10.99
C GLU A 48 4.61 0.42 10.85
N LEU A 49 3.64 0.49 9.94
CA LEU A 49 2.65 -0.56 9.71
C LEU A 49 3.06 -1.55 8.61
N ILE A 50 4.20 -1.32 7.93
CA ILE A 50 4.68 -2.19 6.85
C ILE A 50 4.93 -3.61 7.37
N ASP A 51 5.69 -3.75 8.45
CA ASP A 51 6.04 -5.04 9.04
C ASP A 51 4.79 -5.86 9.41
N LEU A 52 3.75 -5.18 9.93
CA LEU A 52 2.48 -5.82 10.27
C LEU A 52 1.81 -6.41 9.02
N VAL A 53 1.80 -5.69 7.91
CA VAL A 53 1.15 -6.14 6.66
C VAL A 53 1.99 -7.19 5.94
N GLU A 54 3.31 -7.08 5.97
CA GLU A 54 4.23 -8.08 5.42
C GLU A 54 4.13 -9.42 6.17
N ASN A 55 3.85 -9.40 7.48
CA ASN A 55 3.54 -10.62 8.25
C ASN A 55 2.29 -11.36 7.75
N TYR A 56 1.36 -10.67 7.08
CA TYR A 56 0.22 -11.29 6.39
C TYR A 56 0.52 -11.61 4.91
N ASN A 57 1.80 -11.55 4.51
CA ASN A 57 2.31 -11.93 3.21
C ASN A 57 1.70 -11.12 2.06
N ALA A 58 1.33 -9.86 2.35
CA ALA A 58 0.89 -8.86 1.39
C ALA A 58 2.05 -7.93 1.03
N LYS A 59 2.04 -7.44 -0.21
CA LYS A 59 3.02 -6.47 -0.71
C LYS A 59 2.49 -5.06 -0.45
N THR A 60 3.29 -4.18 0.12
CA THR A 60 2.89 -2.79 0.36
C THR A 60 3.15 -1.93 -0.88
N PHE A 61 2.31 -0.93 -1.13
CA PHE A 61 2.56 0.07 -2.18
C PHE A 61 2.04 1.46 -1.77
N SER A 62 2.55 2.50 -2.45
CA SER A 62 2.15 3.89 -2.24
C SER A 62 2.34 4.41 -0.81
N THR A 63 3.55 4.21 -0.26
CA THR A 63 3.98 4.78 1.04
C THR A 63 4.07 6.30 1.03
N SER A 64 4.05 6.90 2.23
CA SER A 64 4.30 8.34 2.38
C SER A 64 5.66 8.74 1.80
N ALA A 65 6.72 7.94 1.94
CA ALA A 65 8.00 8.23 1.27
C ALA A 65 7.89 8.20 -0.26
N MET A 66 7.11 7.28 -0.83
CA MET A 66 6.92 7.24 -2.29
C MET A 66 6.13 8.46 -2.77
N ALA A 67 5.08 8.87 -2.04
CA ALA A 67 4.33 10.08 -2.33
C ALA A 67 5.21 11.34 -2.20
N PHE A 68 6.01 11.42 -1.15
CA PHE A 68 6.97 12.51 -0.94
C PHE A 68 7.97 12.58 -2.09
N LYS A 69 8.64 11.47 -2.45
CA LYS A 69 9.55 11.41 -3.62
C LYS A 69 8.92 11.87 -4.93
N MET A 70 7.63 11.57 -5.14
CA MET A 70 6.91 12.03 -6.32
C MET A 70 6.63 13.53 -6.28
N LEU A 71 6.35 14.10 -5.10
CA LEU A 71 6.22 15.54 -4.91
C LEU A 71 7.56 16.27 -5.16
N GLN A 72 8.68 15.72 -4.67
CA GLN A 72 10.02 16.31 -4.89
C GLN A 72 10.36 16.46 -6.38
N LYS A 73 9.82 15.58 -7.26
CA LYS A 73 10.01 15.66 -8.72
C LYS A 73 9.19 16.75 -9.40
N GLN A 74 8.18 17.29 -8.73
CA GLN A 74 7.25 18.28 -9.28
C GLN A 74 7.51 19.70 -8.75
N VAL A 75 8.40 19.86 -7.77
CA VAL A 75 8.72 21.17 -7.21
C VAL A 75 9.92 21.82 -7.91
N PRO A 76 9.99 23.17 -7.91
CA PRO A 76 11.17 23.89 -8.36
C PRO A 76 12.45 23.51 -7.58
N PRO A 77 13.65 23.63 -8.19
CA PRO A 77 14.92 23.27 -7.53
C PRO A 77 15.22 24.02 -6.23
N ASP A 78 14.73 25.25 -6.10
CA ASP A 78 14.84 26.13 -4.94
C ASP A 78 13.79 25.86 -3.86
N SER A 79 12.92 24.87 -4.06
CA SER A 79 11.95 24.43 -3.07
C SER A 79 12.62 23.77 -1.88
N ALA A 80 12.11 24.03 -0.67
CA ALA A 80 12.59 23.42 0.58
C ALA A 80 12.50 21.89 0.61
N ILE A 81 11.69 21.28 -0.26
CA ILE A 81 11.53 19.82 -0.38
C ILE A 81 12.19 19.26 -1.64
N SER A 82 12.92 20.08 -2.41
CA SER A 82 13.67 19.62 -3.58
C SER A 82 14.72 18.57 -3.19
N SER A 83 14.85 17.49 -3.97
CA SER A 83 15.82 16.41 -3.72
C SER A 83 17.27 16.78 -4.06
N VAL A 84 17.54 18.04 -4.44
CA VAL A 84 18.86 18.52 -4.90
C VAL A 84 19.82 18.80 -3.73
N ASN A 85 19.33 18.86 -2.49
CA ASN A 85 20.13 19.22 -1.31
C ASN A 85 20.61 18.03 -0.46
N ASP A 86 20.34 16.78 -0.84
CA ASP A 86 20.86 15.59 -0.15
C ASP A 86 22.26 15.23 -0.72
N ASN A 87 23.29 15.99 -0.33
CA ASN A 87 24.70 15.59 -0.49
C ASN A 87 25.34 15.39 0.89
#